data_AF-J3NIP1-F1
#
_entry.id   AF-J3NIP1-F1
#
_cell.length_a   1.000
_cell.length_b   1.000
_cell.length_c   1.000
_cell.angle_alpha   90.00
_cell.angle_beta   90.00
_cell.angle_gamma   90.00
#
_symmetry.space_group_name_H-M   'P 1'
#
loop_
_entity.id
_entity.type
_entity.pdbx_description
1 polymer ?
#
loop_
_entity_poly.entity_id
_entity_poly.type
_entity_poly.pdbx_seq_one_letter_code
_entity_poly.pdbx_strand_id
1 'polypeptide(L)'
;MDDDLWTAHAFIVYSCSGLPPCGTAQLRANDDIDIAKCHQLSISENPRKTGGTYPEGIKSHTHYKMTSSNANIDATWSLTEHLLESNQASYQAATQSPFLLAAAQGRLSKELLGRWLANDRLYIHSYIKAAGRVLDAVDLDQTSPAAESSPEAELVGWVVEALVGLRREEVMFADVARRYGLDLALDASPDDPRRVLQSAKLPGLVQFEALFASVLPRDAAAAAAPTPAWLEAAVLLWGTERIYLDAWSWARAQRPGKGEDADGGAVRREFMPNWTNPEFAAFVSRLGRTLDRAVGQALAAVDPPQRQAVQAGIVERTAGTWNALLAAEAAFWPGVDG
;
A
#
# COMPACT_ATOMS: atom_id res chain seq x y z
N MET A 1 -7.86 -8.34 -36.82
CA MET A 1 -7.46 -9.76 -36.89
C MET A 1 -6.07 -9.84 -36.30
N ASP A 2 -6.06 -9.72 -34.96
CA ASP A 2 -5.64 -10.75 -34.00
C ASP A 2 -4.28 -11.41 -34.25
N ASP A 3 -3.44 -11.73 -33.25
CA ASP A 3 -3.36 -11.43 -31.81
C ASP A 3 -2.00 -12.01 -31.35
N ASP A 4 -1.47 -11.45 -30.27
CA ASP A 4 -0.70 -12.08 -29.18
C ASP A 4 0.57 -12.93 -29.42
N LEU A 5 1.67 -12.51 -28.77
CA LEU A 5 2.15 -13.12 -27.51
C LEU A 5 3.50 -12.50 -27.10
N TRP A 6 3.46 -11.51 -26.19
CA TRP A 6 4.62 -11.09 -25.42
C TRP A 6 4.74 -11.97 -24.17
N THR A 7 5.75 -12.84 -24.12
CA THR A 7 6.11 -13.59 -22.91
C THR A 7 7.13 -12.77 -22.12
N ALA A 8 6.73 -12.25 -20.96
CA ALA A 8 7.61 -11.60 -20.01
C ALA A 8 8.31 -12.66 -19.15
N HIS A 9 9.62 -12.80 -19.31
CA HIS A 9 10.49 -13.37 -18.28
C HIS A 9 11.38 -12.26 -17.72
N ALA A 10 11.07 -11.83 -16.50
CA ALA A 10 11.91 -10.93 -15.73
C ALA A 10 13.07 -11.73 -15.12
N PHE A 11 14.28 -11.50 -15.64
CA PHE A 11 15.52 -11.73 -14.91
C PHE A 11 16.10 -10.37 -14.55
N ILE A 12 16.10 -10.00 -13.28
CA ILE A 12 16.86 -8.86 -12.77
C ILE A 12 18.19 -9.41 -12.24
N VAL A 13 19.25 -9.19 -13.02
CA VAL A 13 20.64 -9.28 -12.58
C VAL A 13 21.09 -7.86 -12.27
N TYR A 14 21.57 -7.63 -11.04
CA TYR A 14 22.19 -6.37 -10.64
C TYR A 14 23.50 -6.15 -11.42
N SER A 15 23.62 -5.00 -12.09
CA SER A 15 24.89 -4.45 -12.54
C SER A 15 25.03 -3.04 -11.97
N CYS A 16 25.83 -2.91 -10.90
CA CYS A 16 26.31 -1.62 -10.41
C CYS A 16 27.41 -1.12 -11.34
N SER A 17 27.18 -0.01 -12.02
CA SER A 17 28.23 0.75 -12.70
C SER A 17 27.89 2.23 -12.65
N GLY A 18 28.58 2.98 -11.78
CA GLY A 18 28.49 4.44 -11.75
C GLY A 18 28.83 5.10 -10.41
N LEU A 19 30.08 4.97 -9.92
CA LEU A 19 30.65 5.89 -8.94
C LEU A 19 32.04 6.37 -9.40
N PRO A 20 32.39 7.66 -9.21
CA PRO A 20 33.68 8.22 -9.64
C PRO A 20 34.83 7.82 -8.68
N PRO A 21 36.09 7.87 -9.14
CA PRO A 21 37.21 7.29 -8.40
C PRO A 21 37.67 8.20 -7.25
N CYS A 22 37.58 7.70 -6.01
CA CYS A 22 38.30 8.24 -4.87
C CYS A 22 39.62 7.48 -4.68
N GLY A 23 40.73 8.22 -4.68
CA GLY A 23 41.93 7.93 -3.87
C GLY A 23 42.72 6.67 -4.18
N THR A 24 43.88 6.84 -4.83
CA THR A 24 44.96 5.85 -4.89
C THR A 24 45.41 5.42 -3.48
N ALA A 25 45.09 4.18 -3.09
CA ALA A 25 45.75 3.48 -1.99
C ALA A 25 46.48 2.26 -2.57
N GLN A 26 47.81 2.34 -2.50
CA GLN A 26 48.78 1.41 -3.03
C GLN A 26 48.87 0.20 -2.09
N LEU A 27 48.38 -0.98 -2.50
CA LEU A 27 48.64 -2.24 -1.80
C LEU A 27 49.11 -3.32 -2.79
N ARG A 28 50.16 -4.00 -2.35
CA ARG A 28 51.11 -4.80 -3.13
C ARG A 28 50.50 -6.14 -3.57
N ALA A 29 50.96 -6.58 -4.74
CA ALA A 29 50.74 -7.91 -5.30
C ALA A 29 51.29 -9.01 -4.39
N ASN A 30 50.49 -10.05 -4.17
CA ASN A 30 50.81 -11.46 -4.33
C ASN A 30 49.76 -12.28 -3.58
N ASP A 31 48.96 -13.05 -4.32
CA ASP A 31 48.66 -14.48 -4.07
C ASP A 31 47.36 -14.88 -4.82
N ASP A 32 47.47 -16.03 -5.47
CA ASP A 32 46.63 -16.57 -6.53
C ASP A 32 45.19 -16.89 -6.12
N ILE A 33 44.21 -16.54 -6.97
CA ILE A 33 42.86 -17.12 -6.94
C ILE A 33 42.65 -17.88 -8.25
N ASP A 34 42.67 -19.20 -8.14
CA ASP A 34 42.45 -20.18 -9.21
C ASP A 34 40.94 -20.38 -9.46
N ILE A 35 40.45 -19.89 -10.59
CA ILE A 35 39.07 -20.04 -11.05
C ILE A 35 38.96 -21.34 -11.87
N ALA A 36 38.80 -22.47 -11.18
CA ALA A 36 38.42 -23.73 -11.82
C ALA A 36 37.78 -24.71 -10.82
N LYS A 37 36.47 -24.57 -10.56
CA LYS A 37 35.62 -25.63 -9.97
C LYS A 37 34.12 -25.36 -10.15
N CYS A 38 33.70 -25.23 -11.40
CA CYS A 38 32.31 -25.42 -11.80
C CYS A 38 32.22 -26.72 -12.60
N HIS A 39 31.77 -27.80 -11.98
CA HIS A 39 31.07 -28.94 -12.59
C HIS A 39 30.88 -30.04 -11.53
N GLN A 40 29.68 -30.14 -10.96
CA GLN A 40 29.12 -31.43 -10.54
C GLN A 40 27.59 -31.30 -10.37
N LEU A 41 26.90 -31.62 -11.46
CA LEU A 41 25.50 -32.02 -11.48
C LEU A 41 25.42 -33.44 -10.93
N SER A 42 24.57 -33.68 -9.93
CA SER A 42 24.19 -35.03 -9.50
C SER A 42 22.93 -35.44 -10.25
N ILE A 43 23.11 -36.34 -11.23
CA ILE A 43 22.07 -37.12 -11.87
C ILE A 43 21.78 -38.33 -10.98
N SER A 44 20.51 -38.61 -10.71
CA SER A 44 20.03 -39.90 -10.19
C SER A 44 18.91 -40.39 -11.11
N GLU A 45 19.26 -41.18 -12.11
CA GLU A 45 18.34 -42.08 -12.82
C GLU A 45 18.49 -43.49 -12.27
N ASN A 46 17.40 -44.26 -12.12
CA ASN A 46 17.15 -45.48 -12.92
C ASN A 46 15.74 -46.13 -12.64
N PRO A 47 15.27 -47.19 -13.33
CA PRO A 47 14.19 -47.07 -14.34
C PRO A 47 13.05 -48.10 -14.19
N ARG A 48 11.95 -47.96 -14.95
CA ARG A 48 11.39 -48.97 -15.90
C ARG A 48 10.01 -48.59 -16.44
N LYS A 49 9.87 -48.86 -17.74
CA LYS A 49 8.70 -48.66 -18.62
C LYS A 49 7.67 -49.79 -18.49
N THR A 50 6.40 -49.47 -18.82
CA THR A 50 5.41 -50.16 -19.70
C THR A 50 4.03 -49.55 -19.37
N GLY A 51 3.25 -48.90 -20.24
CA GLY A 51 2.71 -49.38 -21.51
C GLY A 51 1.34 -50.03 -21.26
N GLY A 52 0.22 -49.33 -21.52
CA GLY A 52 -1.14 -49.92 -21.45
C GLY A 52 -2.29 -48.92 -21.59
N THR A 53 -3.12 -49.12 -22.61
CA THR A 53 -4.33 -48.39 -23.02
C THR A 53 -5.59 -48.74 -22.18
N TYR A 54 -6.58 -47.81 -22.16
CA TYR A 54 -7.88 -47.78 -21.45
C TYR A 54 -8.80 -49.02 -21.54
N PRO A 55 -9.79 -49.17 -20.62
CA PRO A 55 -11.17 -48.79 -20.98
C PRO A 55 -12.06 -48.20 -19.84
N GLU A 56 -13.25 -47.76 -20.27
CA GLU A 56 -14.37 -47.16 -19.54
C GLU A 56 -14.93 -47.95 -18.33
N GLY A 57 -15.47 -47.20 -17.37
CA GLY A 57 -16.77 -47.49 -16.76
C GLY A 57 -16.85 -48.49 -15.61
N ILE A 58 -16.77 -48.01 -14.37
CA ILE A 58 -17.47 -48.64 -13.22
C ILE A 58 -18.08 -47.55 -12.34
N LYS A 59 -19.42 -47.59 -12.24
CA LYS A 59 -20.23 -46.85 -11.27
C LYS A 59 -20.01 -47.45 -9.88
N SER A 60 -19.76 -46.61 -8.87
CA SER A 60 -19.95 -46.98 -7.47
C SER A 60 -20.56 -45.80 -6.73
N HIS A 61 -21.80 -45.99 -6.28
CA HIS A 61 -22.48 -45.12 -5.33
C HIS A 61 -21.83 -45.28 -3.96
N THR A 62 -21.33 -44.18 -3.40
CA THR A 62 -21.19 -44.07 -1.96
C THR A 62 -21.56 -42.65 -1.57
N HIS A 63 -22.77 -42.50 -1.01
CA HIS A 63 -23.20 -41.28 -0.36
C HIS A 63 -22.30 -41.02 0.84
N TYR A 64 -21.27 -40.18 0.66
CA TYR A 64 -20.58 -39.58 1.79
C TYR A 64 -21.39 -38.35 2.22
N LYS A 65 -22.22 -38.56 3.24
CA LYS A 65 -22.90 -37.49 3.95
C LYS A 65 -21.83 -36.74 4.74
N MET A 66 -21.23 -35.70 4.14
CA MET A 66 -20.43 -34.73 4.90
C MET A 66 -21.39 -33.97 5.80
N THR A 67 -21.56 -34.47 7.02
CA THR A 67 -22.05 -33.66 8.12
C THR A 67 -21.07 -32.51 8.29
N SER A 68 -21.53 -31.31 7.94
CA SER A 68 -20.92 -30.05 8.33
C SER A 68 -20.83 -30.00 9.85
N SER A 69 -19.73 -30.50 10.42
CA SER A 69 -19.41 -30.35 11.83
C SER A 69 -18.08 -29.64 11.95
N ASN A 70 -18.16 -28.43 12.51
CA ASN A 70 -17.09 -27.61 13.06
C ASN A 70 -16.20 -26.86 12.07
N ALA A 71 -16.83 -26.05 11.21
CA ALA A 71 -16.26 -24.75 10.84
C ALA A 71 -16.68 -23.73 11.92
N ASN A 72 -16.10 -23.86 13.11
CA ASN A 72 -16.02 -22.77 14.06
C ASN A 72 -14.52 -22.55 14.28
N ILE A 73 -13.86 -22.02 13.25
CA ILE A 73 -12.67 -21.21 13.49
C ILE A 73 -13.22 -20.06 14.29
N ASP A 74 -12.92 -20.01 15.60
CA ASP A 74 -13.29 -18.88 16.45
C ASP A 74 -13.07 -17.60 15.64
N ALA A 75 -14.15 -16.86 15.38
CA ALA A 75 -14.09 -15.60 14.65
C ALA A 75 -13.10 -14.70 15.40
N THR A 76 -11.87 -14.66 14.92
CA THR A 76 -10.79 -13.90 15.51
C THR A 76 -11.10 -12.45 15.18
N TRP A 77 -11.16 -11.62 16.23
CA TRP A 77 -11.49 -10.21 16.07
C TRP A 77 -10.49 -9.51 15.14
N SER A 78 -10.99 -8.81 14.11
CA SER A 78 -10.18 -8.00 13.19
C SER A 78 -10.27 -6.52 13.57
N LEU A 79 -9.12 -5.87 13.69
CA LEU A 79 -9.05 -4.43 13.90
C LEU A 79 -9.49 -3.71 12.63
N THR A 80 -9.05 -4.18 11.46
CA THR A 80 -9.35 -3.51 10.19
C THR A 80 -10.85 -3.52 9.88
N GLU A 81 -11.53 -4.64 10.10
CA GLU A 81 -12.99 -4.73 9.97
C GLU A 81 -13.69 -3.81 10.96
N HIS A 82 -13.25 -3.80 12.23
CA HIS A 82 -13.81 -2.92 13.25
C HIS A 82 -13.69 -1.43 12.88
N LEU A 83 -12.54 -1.00 12.35
CA LEU A 83 -12.33 0.38 11.91
C LEU A 83 -13.27 0.75 10.76
N LEU A 84 -13.41 -0.11 9.75
CA LEU A 84 -14.32 0.12 8.62
C LEU A 84 -15.79 0.24 9.07
N GLU A 85 -16.19 -0.52 10.09
CA GLU A 85 -17.55 -0.49 10.63
C GLU A 85 -17.81 0.68 11.60
N SER A 86 -16.75 1.23 12.23
CA SER A 86 -16.87 2.19 13.33
C SER A 86 -17.50 3.55 12.93
N ASN A 87 -17.33 3.99 11.69
CA ASN A 87 -17.80 5.31 11.23
C ASN A 87 -18.15 5.31 9.73
N GLN A 88 -19.16 4.53 9.37
CA GLN A 88 -19.58 4.32 7.97
C GLN A 88 -19.93 5.63 7.25
N ALA A 89 -20.55 6.60 7.93
CA ALA A 89 -20.93 7.87 7.32
C ALA A 89 -19.69 8.70 6.91
N SER A 90 -18.69 8.79 7.78
CA SER A 90 -17.44 9.51 7.46
C SER A 90 -16.63 8.74 6.42
N TYR A 91 -16.62 7.40 6.47
CA TYR A 91 -16.00 6.57 5.45
C TYR A 91 -16.63 6.78 4.08
N GLN A 92 -17.96 6.86 4.01
CA GLN A 92 -18.67 7.18 2.78
C GLN A 92 -18.30 8.57 2.26
N ALA A 93 -18.24 9.59 3.13
CA ALA A 93 -17.83 10.93 2.72
C ALA A 93 -16.39 10.97 2.16
N ALA A 94 -15.49 10.17 2.72
CA ALA A 94 -14.11 10.04 2.26
C ALA A 94 -13.99 9.29 0.92
N THR A 95 -14.91 8.37 0.60
CA THR A 95 -14.82 7.49 -0.59
C THR A 95 -15.81 7.82 -1.71
N GLN A 96 -16.82 8.65 -1.47
CA GLN A 96 -17.91 8.93 -2.41
C GLN A 96 -18.19 10.42 -2.55
N SER A 97 -17.15 11.19 -2.90
CA SER A 97 -17.24 12.65 -3.03
C SER A 97 -17.83 13.10 -4.38
N PRO A 98 -18.40 14.33 -4.45
CA PRO A 98 -18.81 14.94 -5.72
C PRO A 98 -17.68 15.03 -6.74
N PHE A 99 -16.43 15.22 -6.29
CA PHE A 99 -15.23 15.18 -7.12
C PHE A 99 -15.06 13.83 -7.80
N LEU A 100 -15.12 12.74 -7.03
CA LEU A 100 -14.99 11.37 -7.56
C LEU A 100 -16.13 11.03 -8.54
N LEU A 101 -17.35 11.51 -8.29
CA LEU A 101 -18.46 11.34 -9.22
C LEU A 101 -18.23 12.12 -10.53
N ALA A 102 -17.75 13.36 -10.44
CA ALA A 102 -17.40 14.16 -11.61
C ALA A 102 -16.24 13.54 -12.39
N ALA A 103 -15.25 12.98 -11.69
CA ALA A 103 -14.12 12.25 -12.25
C ALA A 103 -14.60 11.03 -13.06
N ALA A 104 -15.48 10.23 -12.47
CA ALA A 104 -16.08 9.06 -13.13
C ALA A 104 -16.84 9.43 -14.41
N GLN A 105 -17.53 10.56 -14.38
CA GLN A 105 -18.38 11.04 -15.47
C GLN A 105 -17.64 11.88 -16.50
N GLY A 106 -16.33 12.09 -16.36
CA GLY A 106 -15.54 12.89 -17.31
C GLY A 106 -15.78 14.39 -17.24
N ARG A 107 -16.30 14.88 -16.11
CA ARG A 107 -16.73 16.28 -15.92
C ARG A 107 -15.70 17.18 -15.24
N LEU A 108 -14.56 16.64 -14.81
CA LEU A 108 -13.51 17.44 -14.19
C LEU A 108 -12.82 18.32 -15.23
N SER A 109 -12.76 19.63 -14.96
CA SER A 109 -11.94 20.55 -15.76
C SER A 109 -10.45 20.26 -15.54
N LYS A 110 -9.62 20.62 -16.52
CA LYS A 110 -8.15 20.51 -16.39
C LYS A 110 -7.59 21.33 -15.23
N GLU A 111 -8.19 22.48 -14.95
CA GLU A 111 -7.82 23.35 -13.82
C GLU A 111 -8.10 22.65 -12.48
N LEU A 112 -9.31 22.12 -12.31
CA LEU A 112 -9.69 21.44 -11.07
C LEU A 112 -8.88 20.17 -10.85
N LEU A 113 -8.66 19.40 -11.92
CA LEU A 113 -7.82 18.20 -11.88
C LEU A 113 -6.36 18.56 -11.59
N GLY A 114 -5.82 19.61 -12.21
CA GLY A 114 -4.46 20.09 -11.97
C GLY A 114 -4.25 20.53 -10.53
N ARG A 115 -5.21 21.26 -9.95
CA ARG A 115 -5.20 21.65 -8.53
C ARG A 115 -5.19 20.44 -7.60
N TRP A 116 -6.05 19.45 -7.84
CA TRP A 116 -6.02 18.20 -7.06
C TRP A 116 -4.66 17.51 -7.18
N LEU A 117 -4.17 17.30 -8.40
CA LEU A 117 -2.91 16.58 -8.66
C LEU A 117 -1.68 17.29 -8.06
N ALA A 118 -1.67 18.62 -8.05
CA ALA A 118 -0.64 19.42 -7.41
C ALA A 118 -0.62 19.23 -5.88
N ASN A 119 -1.79 19.13 -5.26
CA ASN A 119 -1.92 18.87 -3.83
C ASN A 119 -1.57 17.41 -3.50
N ASP A 120 -1.98 16.46 -4.35
CA ASP A 120 -1.67 15.04 -4.23
C ASP A 120 -0.16 14.76 -4.33
N ARG A 121 0.56 15.53 -5.15
CA ARG A 121 2.02 15.52 -5.13
C ARG A 121 2.62 15.98 -3.79
N LEU A 122 2.08 17.02 -3.16
CA LEU A 122 2.56 17.48 -1.83
C LEU A 122 2.19 16.50 -0.72
N TYR A 123 1.05 15.83 -0.87
CA TYR A 123 0.62 14.72 -0.03
C TYR A 123 1.66 13.59 -0.05
N ILE A 124 2.11 13.16 -1.23
CA ILE A 124 3.18 12.15 -1.38
C ILE A 124 4.45 12.56 -0.62
N HIS A 125 4.87 13.82 -0.70
CA HIS A 125 6.05 14.29 0.04
C HIS A 125 5.90 14.14 1.57
N SER A 126 4.68 14.28 2.10
CA SER A 126 4.38 14.16 3.52
C SER A 126 4.27 12.70 3.95
N TYR A 127 3.69 11.87 3.09
CA TYR A 127 3.67 10.42 3.24
C TYR A 127 5.10 9.88 3.34
N ILE A 128 6.01 10.24 2.41
CA ILE A 128 7.41 9.79 2.41
C ILE A 128 8.09 10.07 3.76
N LYS A 129 7.80 11.22 4.38
CA LYS A 129 8.33 11.56 5.72
C LYS A 129 7.73 10.69 6.81
N ALA A 130 6.43 10.42 6.78
CA ALA A 130 5.79 9.50 7.72
C ALA A 130 6.35 8.08 7.59
N ALA A 131 6.46 7.55 6.36
CA ALA A 131 7.08 6.27 6.06
C ALA A 131 8.52 6.19 6.63
N GLY A 132 9.33 7.25 6.46
CA GLY A 132 10.66 7.31 7.05
C GLY A 132 10.67 7.22 8.58
N ARG A 133 9.69 7.83 9.27
CA ARG A 133 9.55 7.70 10.74
C ARG A 133 9.09 6.31 11.16
N VAL A 134 8.26 5.65 10.37
CA VAL A 134 7.87 4.25 10.63
C VAL A 134 9.11 3.36 10.53
N LEU A 135 9.91 3.48 9.48
CA LEU A 135 11.14 2.71 9.32
C LEU A 135 12.14 2.94 10.45
N ASP A 136 12.23 4.17 10.98
CA ASP A 136 13.09 4.52 12.11
C ASP A 136 12.60 3.90 13.44
N ALA A 137 11.28 3.72 13.59
CA ALA A 137 10.66 3.28 14.84
C ALA A 137 10.42 1.77 14.94
N VAL A 138 10.34 1.06 13.81
CA VAL A 138 10.12 -0.40 13.82
C VAL A 138 11.40 -1.10 14.23
N ASP A 139 11.36 -1.80 15.36
CA ASP A 139 12.45 -2.64 15.83
C ASP A 139 12.33 -4.05 15.22
N LEU A 140 13.43 -4.54 14.64
CA LEU A 140 13.49 -5.86 14.02
C LEU A 140 14.25 -6.82 14.95
N ASP A 141 13.66 -7.99 15.24
CA ASP A 141 14.32 -8.99 16.07
C ASP A 141 15.62 -9.48 15.43
N GLN A 142 16.73 -9.24 16.15
CA GLN A 142 18.09 -9.54 15.70
C GLN A 142 18.54 -10.96 16.05
N THR A 143 17.73 -11.71 16.80
CA THR A 143 18.14 -12.97 17.45
C THR A 143 17.50 -14.20 16.84
N SER A 144 16.38 -14.05 16.14
CA SER A 144 15.62 -15.16 15.57
C SER A 144 15.52 -15.08 14.04
N PRO A 145 16.03 -16.07 13.28
CA PRO A 145 15.79 -16.14 11.83
C PRO A 145 14.30 -16.25 11.45
N ALA A 146 13.43 -16.67 12.38
CA ALA A 146 11.98 -16.69 12.16
C ALA A 146 11.35 -15.28 12.18
N ALA A 147 12.09 -14.26 12.60
CA ALA A 147 11.65 -12.86 12.62
C ALA A 147 11.37 -12.29 11.22
N GLU A 148 11.91 -12.89 10.15
CA GLU A 148 11.61 -12.51 8.76
C GLU A 148 10.11 -12.64 8.42
N SER A 149 9.37 -13.43 9.19
CA SER A 149 7.91 -13.56 9.06
C SER A 149 7.14 -12.76 10.11
N SER A 150 7.79 -11.90 10.90
CA SER A 150 7.11 -11.07 11.90
C SER A 150 6.28 -9.95 11.25
N PRO A 151 5.26 -9.42 11.93
CA PRO A 151 4.54 -8.26 11.43
C PRO A 151 5.42 -7.03 11.23
N GLU A 152 6.47 -6.86 12.03
CA GLU A 152 7.47 -5.80 11.91
C GLU A 152 8.25 -5.92 10.59
N ALA A 153 8.77 -7.11 10.26
CA ALA A 153 9.47 -7.35 9.01
C ALA A 153 8.54 -7.17 7.79
N GLU A 154 7.30 -7.64 7.88
CA GLU A 154 6.29 -7.42 6.84
C GLU A 154 5.95 -5.93 6.66
N LEU A 155 5.83 -5.17 7.75
CA LEU A 155 5.59 -3.72 7.69
C LEU A 155 6.76 -3.00 7.03
N VAL A 156 8.01 -3.33 7.38
CA VAL A 156 9.20 -2.76 6.73
C VAL A 156 9.19 -3.05 5.23
N GLY A 157 8.95 -4.30 4.84
CA GLY A 157 8.85 -4.68 3.42
C GLY A 157 7.76 -3.91 2.70
N TRP A 158 6.58 -3.80 3.32
CA TRP A 158 5.45 -3.06 2.77
C TRP A 158 5.75 -1.56 2.60
N VAL A 159 6.38 -0.92 3.60
CA VAL A 159 6.73 0.51 3.54
C VAL A 159 7.77 0.78 2.45
N VAL A 160 8.73 -0.13 2.25
CA VAL A 160 9.69 -0.03 1.14
C VAL A 160 8.98 -0.11 -0.21
N GLU A 161 8.05 -1.07 -0.39
CA GLU A 161 7.23 -1.16 -1.60
C GLU A 161 6.39 0.11 -1.82
N ALA A 162 5.79 0.67 -0.76
CA ALA A 162 5.03 1.91 -0.80
C ALA A 162 5.89 3.08 -1.30
N LEU A 163 7.10 3.26 -0.76
CA LEU A 163 8.03 4.30 -1.18
C LEU A 163 8.43 4.18 -2.66
N VAL A 164 8.63 2.95 -3.15
CA VAL A 164 8.90 2.70 -4.58
C VAL A 164 7.68 3.07 -5.42
N GLY A 165 6.47 2.70 -4.99
CA GLY A 165 5.20 3.07 -5.63
C GLY A 165 5.03 4.58 -5.74
N LEU A 166 5.12 5.29 -4.61
CA LEU A 166 5.00 6.75 -4.54
C LEU A 166 5.99 7.48 -5.45
N ARG A 167 7.24 7.00 -5.55
CA ARG A 167 8.24 7.58 -6.47
C ARG A 167 7.87 7.37 -7.94
N ARG A 168 7.25 6.24 -8.28
CA ARG A 168 6.73 5.99 -9.64
C ARG A 168 5.54 6.90 -9.93
N GLU A 169 4.64 7.08 -8.96
CA GLU A 169 3.48 7.94 -9.09
C GLU A 169 3.85 9.41 -9.31
N GLU A 170 4.83 9.95 -8.59
CA GLU A 170 5.30 11.33 -8.84
C GLU A 170 5.81 11.53 -10.27
N VAL A 171 6.49 10.53 -10.83
CA VAL A 171 6.94 10.56 -12.24
C VAL A 171 5.75 10.47 -13.18
N MET A 172 4.80 9.58 -12.90
CA MET A 172 3.54 9.47 -13.64
C MET A 172 2.75 10.80 -13.62
N PHE A 173 2.67 11.48 -12.47
CA PHE A 173 1.94 12.75 -12.34
C PHE A 173 2.52 13.82 -13.25
N ALA A 174 3.85 13.96 -13.28
CA ALA A 174 4.52 14.89 -14.18
C ALA A 174 4.30 14.54 -15.66
N ASP A 175 4.33 13.25 -16.01
CA ASP A 175 4.09 12.79 -17.38
C ASP A 175 2.64 13.04 -17.84
N VAL A 176 1.67 12.66 -17.01
CA VAL A 176 0.23 12.86 -17.29
C VAL A 176 -0.08 14.35 -17.39
N ALA A 177 0.42 15.17 -16.46
CA ALA A 177 0.21 16.62 -16.53
C ALA A 177 0.71 17.22 -17.84
N ARG A 178 1.90 16.80 -18.30
CA ARG A 178 2.45 17.23 -19.59
C ARG A 178 1.62 16.75 -20.78
N ARG A 179 1.21 15.47 -20.80
CA ARG A 179 0.44 14.88 -21.92
C ARG A 179 -0.96 15.47 -22.06
N TYR A 180 -1.61 15.77 -20.94
CA TYR A 180 -3.00 16.25 -20.92
C TYR A 180 -3.11 17.77 -20.76
N GLY A 181 -2.00 18.46 -20.52
CA GLY A 181 -1.97 19.91 -20.33
C GLY A 181 -2.62 20.34 -19.01
N LEU A 182 -2.26 19.66 -17.91
CA LEU A 182 -2.69 20.00 -16.56
C LEU A 182 -1.66 20.95 -15.93
N ASP A 183 -2.12 22.05 -15.34
CA ASP A 183 -1.26 22.95 -14.58
C ASP A 183 -1.12 22.44 -13.14
N LEU A 184 0.13 22.26 -12.69
CA LEU A 184 0.45 21.81 -11.34
C LEU A 184 1.03 22.91 -10.46
N ALA A 185 1.03 24.16 -10.94
CA ALA A 185 1.50 25.28 -10.16
C ALA A 185 0.54 25.58 -8.99
N LEU A 186 1.12 25.74 -7.81
CA LEU A 186 0.47 26.31 -6.64
C LEU A 186 1.28 27.53 -6.21
N ASP A 187 0.60 28.54 -5.68
CA ASP A 187 1.25 29.77 -5.22
C ASP A 187 2.34 29.45 -4.20
N ALA A 188 3.56 29.94 -4.46
CA ALA A 188 4.67 29.78 -3.54
C ALA A 188 4.54 30.75 -2.35
N SER A 189 5.12 30.36 -1.21
CA SER A 189 5.24 31.25 -0.06
C SER A 189 6.19 32.41 -0.40
N PRO A 190 5.83 33.67 -0.05
CA PRO A 190 6.73 34.81 -0.20
C PRO A 190 8.03 34.67 0.62
N ASP A 191 8.00 33.92 1.72
CA ASP A 191 9.11 33.78 2.66
C ASP A 191 10.07 32.64 2.28
N ASP A 192 9.55 31.59 1.63
CA ASP A 192 10.34 30.46 1.13
C ASP A 192 9.78 29.96 -0.21
N PRO A 193 10.43 30.25 -1.36
CA PRO A 193 9.94 29.85 -2.68
C PRO A 193 9.96 28.33 -2.89
N ARG A 194 10.53 27.55 -1.97
CA ARG A 194 10.47 26.07 -1.99
C ARG A 194 9.22 25.53 -1.29
N ARG A 195 8.41 26.39 -0.68
CA ARG A 195 7.19 26.03 0.04
C ARG A 195 5.98 26.61 -0.67
N VAL A 196 4.89 25.85 -0.67
CA VAL A 196 3.59 26.31 -1.16
C VAL A 196 2.88 27.09 -0.07
N LEU A 197 2.27 28.21 -0.45
CA LEU A 197 1.47 29.05 0.41
C LEU A 197 0.31 28.25 1.01
N GLN A 198 0.07 28.37 2.31
CA GLN A 198 -0.93 27.56 3.01
C GLN A 198 -2.35 27.72 2.44
N SER A 199 -2.73 28.93 2.01
CA SER A 199 -4.03 29.18 1.39
C SER A 199 -4.20 28.54 0.00
N ALA A 200 -3.11 28.13 -0.65
CA ALA A 200 -3.16 27.43 -1.94
C ALA A 200 -3.41 25.92 -1.77
N LYS A 201 -3.23 25.39 -0.56
CA LYS A 201 -3.40 23.97 -0.25
C LYS A 201 -4.87 23.61 -0.04
N LEU A 202 -5.23 22.39 -0.39
CA LEU A 202 -6.54 21.82 -0.03
C LEU A 202 -6.60 21.62 1.49
N PRO A 203 -7.76 21.81 2.14
CA PRO A 203 -7.89 21.62 3.58
C PRO A 203 -7.46 20.23 4.03
N GLY A 204 -7.78 19.19 3.26
CA GLY A 204 -7.34 17.82 3.51
C GLY A 204 -5.81 17.68 3.46
N LEU A 205 -5.12 18.36 2.54
CA LEU A 205 -3.65 18.32 2.48
C LEU A 205 -3.04 18.88 3.76
N VAL A 206 -3.56 20.00 4.26
CA VAL A 206 -3.09 20.59 5.53
C VAL A 206 -3.30 19.62 6.70
N GLN A 207 -4.45 18.94 6.74
CA GLN A 207 -4.74 17.93 7.75
C GLN A 207 -3.81 16.73 7.63
N PHE A 208 -3.53 16.24 6.42
CA PHE A 208 -2.58 15.16 6.19
C PHE A 208 -1.15 15.51 6.57
N GLU A 209 -0.69 16.72 6.23
CA GLU A 209 0.63 17.20 6.65
C GLU A 209 0.79 17.15 8.17
N ALA A 210 -0.25 17.57 8.91
CA ALA A 210 -0.28 17.50 10.37
C ALA A 210 -0.36 16.05 10.88
N LEU A 211 -1.23 15.23 10.29
CA LEU A 211 -1.44 13.83 10.70
C LEU A 211 -0.16 13.01 10.49
N PHE A 212 0.46 13.07 9.31
CA PHE A 212 1.74 12.43 9.02
C PHE A 212 2.91 12.98 9.85
N ALA A 213 2.86 14.24 10.28
CA ALA A 213 3.86 14.79 11.19
C ALA A 213 3.70 14.29 12.64
N SER A 214 2.47 13.92 13.03
CA SER A 214 2.13 13.43 14.37
C SER A 214 2.40 11.94 14.58
N VAL A 215 2.59 11.18 13.50
CA VAL A 215 2.93 9.75 13.55
C VAL A 215 4.23 9.55 14.32
N LEU A 216 4.18 8.70 15.34
CA LEU A 216 5.32 8.22 16.13
C LEU A 216 6.20 9.37 16.64
N PRO A 217 5.78 10.09 17.71
CA PRO A 217 6.63 11.08 18.34
C PRO A 217 7.99 10.47 18.70
N ARG A 218 9.08 11.22 18.51
CA ARG A 218 10.48 10.76 18.71
C ARG A 218 10.76 10.14 20.09
N ASP A 219 9.87 10.36 21.05
CA ASP A 219 9.99 9.90 22.43
C ASP A 219 9.07 8.69 22.74
N ALA A 220 8.46 8.08 21.71
CA ALA A 220 7.69 6.83 21.81
C ALA A 220 8.61 5.62 22.06
N ALA A 221 9.50 5.75 23.04
CA ALA A 221 10.21 4.62 23.62
C ALA A 221 9.17 3.65 24.17
N ALA A 222 9.24 2.42 23.66
CA ALA A 222 8.64 1.18 24.15
C ALA A 222 7.87 1.33 25.49
N ALA A 223 6.64 1.81 25.41
CA ALA A 223 5.70 1.52 26.48
C ALA A 223 5.50 0.00 26.42
N ALA A 224 5.76 -0.68 27.54
CA ALA A 224 5.56 -2.11 27.75
C ALA A 224 4.08 -2.52 27.68
N ALA A 225 3.38 -2.05 26.65
CA ALA A 225 2.05 -2.46 26.27
C ALA A 225 2.18 -3.73 25.42
N PRO A 226 1.21 -4.64 25.46
CA PRO A 226 1.22 -5.85 24.65
C PRO A 226 1.08 -5.57 23.14
N THR A 227 0.96 -4.30 22.72
CA THR A 227 0.66 -3.90 21.33
C THR A 227 1.82 -3.14 20.70
N PRO A 228 2.03 -3.27 19.38
CA PRO A 228 3.16 -2.63 18.73
C PRO A 228 3.10 -1.10 18.80
N ALA A 229 4.24 -0.46 19.03
CA ALA A 229 4.33 1.01 19.09
C ALA A 229 3.99 1.67 17.74
N TRP A 230 4.22 0.97 16.63
CA TRP A 230 3.95 1.43 15.27
C TRP A 230 2.47 1.31 14.84
N LEU A 231 1.57 0.79 15.69
CA LEU A 231 0.22 0.40 15.31
C LEU A 231 -0.59 1.55 14.68
N GLU A 232 -0.64 2.72 15.32
CA GLU A 232 -1.37 3.88 14.81
C GLU A 232 -0.80 4.38 13.48
N ALA A 233 0.52 4.28 13.31
CA ALA A 233 1.19 4.62 12.06
C ALA A 233 0.76 3.68 10.93
N ALA A 234 0.79 2.38 11.18
CA ALA A 234 0.36 1.38 10.21
C ALA A 234 -1.14 1.49 9.90
N VAL A 235 -1.99 1.82 10.88
CA VAL A 235 -3.42 2.14 10.66
C VAL A 235 -3.57 3.35 9.74
N LEU A 236 -2.78 4.40 9.93
CA LEU A 236 -2.82 5.58 9.05
C LEU A 236 -2.42 5.24 7.61
N LEU A 237 -1.32 4.52 7.42
CA LEU A 237 -0.83 4.12 6.11
C LEU A 237 -1.82 3.17 5.43
N TRP A 238 -2.26 2.11 6.12
CA TRP A 238 -3.26 1.19 5.60
C TRP A 238 -4.56 1.90 5.22
N GLY A 239 -5.06 2.73 6.14
CA GLY A 239 -6.33 3.41 5.98
C GLY A 239 -6.33 4.35 4.78
N THR A 240 -5.24 5.08 4.58
CA THR A 240 -5.01 5.90 3.38
C THR A 240 -5.21 5.06 2.11
N GLU A 241 -4.42 3.99 1.98
CA GLU A 241 -4.42 3.21 0.74
C GLU A 241 -5.76 2.51 0.53
N ARG A 242 -6.41 2.09 1.63
CA ARG A 242 -7.73 1.48 1.63
C ARG A 242 -8.80 2.45 1.16
N ILE A 243 -8.79 3.69 1.66
CA ILE A 243 -9.73 4.74 1.25
C ILE A 243 -9.50 5.10 -0.22
N TYR A 244 -8.25 5.25 -0.66
CA TYR A 244 -7.93 5.52 -2.06
C TYR A 244 -8.41 4.42 -3.00
N LEU A 245 -8.14 3.14 -2.66
CA LEU A 245 -8.62 1.98 -3.41
C LEU A 245 -10.15 1.98 -3.53
N ASP A 246 -10.86 2.17 -2.42
CA ASP A 246 -12.32 2.13 -2.39
C ASP A 246 -12.93 3.35 -3.11
N ALA A 247 -12.34 4.53 -2.95
CA ALA A 247 -12.74 5.77 -3.61
C ALA A 247 -12.69 5.65 -5.14
N TRP A 248 -11.54 5.21 -5.67
CA TRP A 248 -11.37 5.04 -7.11
C TRP A 248 -12.14 3.84 -7.66
N SER A 249 -12.30 2.77 -6.87
CA SER A 249 -13.13 1.62 -7.26
C SER A 249 -14.60 1.99 -7.35
N TRP A 250 -15.09 2.77 -6.38
CA TRP A 250 -16.43 3.33 -6.43
C TRP A 250 -16.60 4.26 -7.64
N ALA A 251 -15.68 5.20 -7.86
CA ALA A 251 -15.72 6.10 -9.01
C ALA A 251 -15.74 5.32 -10.34
N ARG A 252 -14.92 4.27 -10.46
CA ARG A 252 -14.91 3.39 -11.63
C ARG A 252 -16.27 2.73 -11.87
N ALA A 253 -16.98 2.31 -10.82
CA ALA A 253 -18.32 1.74 -10.91
C ALA A 253 -19.39 2.77 -11.34
N GLN A 254 -19.18 4.06 -11.09
CA GLN A 254 -20.08 5.15 -11.51
C GLN A 254 -19.87 5.60 -12.96
N ARG A 255 -18.92 5.01 -13.68
CA ARG A 255 -18.54 5.46 -15.03
C ARG A 255 -19.70 5.25 -16.00
N PRO A 256 -20.17 6.30 -16.71
CA PRO A 256 -21.14 6.14 -17.78
C PRO A 256 -20.49 5.46 -18.99
N GLY A 257 -21.26 5.20 -20.05
CA GLY A 257 -20.75 4.68 -21.31
C GLY A 257 -19.70 5.60 -21.99
N LYS A 258 -19.42 5.33 -23.28
CA LYS A 258 -18.47 6.15 -24.05
C LYS A 258 -18.91 7.63 -24.06
N GLY A 259 -17.96 8.53 -23.86
CA GLY A 259 -18.16 9.99 -23.89
C GLY A 259 -16.81 10.71 -23.84
N GLU A 260 -16.75 11.97 -24.27
CA GLU A 260 -15.56 12.79 -24.18
C GLU A 260 -15.35 13.29 -22.74
N ASP A 261 -14.09 13.38 -22.33
CA ASP A 261 -13.69 13.82 -21.00
C ASP A 261 -13.20 15.27 -21.04
N ALA A 262 -13.68 16.11 -20.12
CA ALA A 262 -13.26 17.51 -20.00
C ALA A 262 -11.76 17.65 -19.65
N ASP A 263 -11.16 16.63 -19.03
CA ASP A 263 -9.73 16.54 -18.75
C ASP A 263 -8.91 15.91 -19.91
N GLY A 264 -9.56 15.57 -21.03
CA GLY A 264 -8.95 14.87 -22.17
C GLY A 264 -8.80 13.35 -22.00
N GLY A 265 -9.28 12.79 -20.89
CA GLY A 265 -9.26 11.39 -20.52
C GLY A 265 -8.20 11.04 -19.48
N ALA A 266 -7.57 12.03 -18.85
CA ALA A 266 -6.48 11.84 -17.89
C ALA A 266 -6.91 10.91 -16.74
N VAL A 267 -8.05 11.21 -16.10
CA VAL A 267 -8.49 10.41 -14.95
C VAL A 267 -8.87 8.99 -15.36
N ARG A 268 -9.73 8.84 -16.38
CA ARG A 268 -10.29 7.52 -16.73
C ARG A 268 -9.29 6.60 -17.42
N ARG A 269 -8.21 7.13 -18.01
CA ARG A 269 -7.19 6.35 -18.75
C ARG A 269 -5.92 6.10 -17.95
N GLU A 270 -5.55 7.01 -17.05
CA GLU A 270 -4.26 6.97 -16.36
C GLU A 270 -4.44 6.70 -14.86
N PHE A 271 -5.15 7.58 -14.17
CA PHE A 271 -5.26 7.57 -12.71
C PHE A 271 -6.16 6.45 -12.16
N MET A 272 -7.38 6.33 -12.67
CA MET A 272 -8.33 5.34 -12.18
C MET A 272 -7.83 3.89 -12.36
N PRO A 273 -7.20 3.49 -13.48
CA PRO A 273 -6.56 2.17 -13.58
C PRO A 273 -5.39 1.98 -12.60
N ASN A 274 -4.62 3.02 -12.31
CA ASN A 274 -3.48 2.95 -11.37
C ASN A 274 -3.92 2.52 -9.97
N TRP A 275 -5.03 3.07 -9.46
CA TRP A 275 -5.49 2.79 -8.09
C TRP A 275 -6.64 1.78 -7.99
N THR A 276 -7.04 1.15 -9.10
CA THR A 276 -8.09 0.09 -9.08
C THR A 276 -7.61 -1.24 -9.65
N ASN A 277 -6.31 -1.38 -9.88
CA ASN A 277 -5.76 -2.62 -10.39
C ASN A 277 -5.62 -3.68 -9.27
N PRO A 278 -5.58 -4.98 -9.62
CA PRO A 278 -5.45 -6.06 -8.64
C PRO A 278 -4.15 -6.03 -7.82
N GLU A 279 -3.05 -5.51 -8.37
CA GLU A 279 -1.77 -5.40 -7.66
C GLU A 279 -1.89 -4.40 -6.51
N PHE A 280 -2.48 -3.23 -6.76
CA PHE A 280 -2.75 -2.23 -5.72
C PHE A 280 -3.71 -2.79 -4.65
N ALA A 281 -4.78 -3.47 -5.07
CA ALA A 281 -5.70 -4.11 -4.11
C ALA A 281 -5.01 -5.17 -3.23
N ALA A 282 -4.11 -5.96 -3.79
CA ALA A 282 -3.31 -6.93 -3.04
C ALA A 282 -2.29 -6.24 -2.12
N PHE A 283 -1.70 -5.13 -2.56
CA PHE A 283 -0.81 -4.28 -1.76
C PHE A 283 -1.53 -3.74 -0.51
N VAL A 284 -2.72 -3.15 -0.65
CA VAL A 284 -3.53 -2.68 0.48
C VAL A 284 -3.90 -3.83 1.41
N SER A 285 -4.34 -4.95 0.84
CA SER A 285 -4.81 -6.11 1.60
C SER A 285 -3.70 -6.77 2.41
N ARG A 286 -2.43 -6.72 1.96
CA ARG A 286 -1.28 -7.23 2.72
C ARG A 286 -1.11 -6.48 4.03
N LEU A 287 -1.07 -5.14 4.01
CA LEU A 287 -0.91 -4.37 5.24
C LEU A 287 -2.08 -4.55 6.21
N GLY A 288 -3.30 -4.65 5.69
CA GLY A 288 -4.47 -4.95 6.53
C GLY A 288 -4.33 -6.28 7.28
N ARG A 289 -3.87 -7.34 6.59
CA ARG A 289 -3.58 -8.63 7.24
C ARG A 289 -2.42 -8.56 8.23
N THR A 290 -1.37 -7.80 7.92
CA THR A 290 -0.24 -7.60 8.83
C THR A 290 -0.70 -6.90 10.12
N LEU A 291 -1.56 -5.88 10.02
CA LEU A 291 -2.20 -5.21 11.17
C LEU A 291 -3.00 -6.19 12.04
N ASP A 292 -3.94 -6.92 11.42
CA ASP A 292 -4.79 -7.86 12.16
C ASP A 292 -3.98 -8.98 12.80
N ARG A 293 -2.92 -9.45 12.15
CA ARG A 293 -2.01 -10.45 12.70
C ARG A 293 -1.23 -9.92 13.90
N ALA A 294 -0.69 -8.70 13.81
CA ALA A 294 0.03 -8.07 14.92
C ALA A 294 -0.87 -7.88 16.15
N VAL A 295 -2.10 -7.43 15.91
CA VAL A 295 -3.13 -7.29 16.95
C VAL A 295 -3.54 -8.66 17.53
N GLY A 296 -3.71 -9.67 16.67
CA GLY A 296 -4.02 -11.03 17.11
C GLY A 296 -2.91 -11.62 18.00
N GLN A 297 -1.65 -11.41 17.63
CA GLN A 297 -0.49 -11.82 18.43
C GLN A 297 -0.45 -11.09 19.77
N ALA A 298 -0.67 -9.77 19.78
CA ALA A 298 -0.76 -8.96 20.98
C ALA A 298 -1.83 -9.46 21.96
N LEU A 299 -3.04 -9.75 21.45
CA LEU A 299 -4.15 -10.25 22.27
C LEU A 299 -3.93 -11.69 22.75
N ALA A 300 -3.26 -12.53 21.96
CA ALA A 300 -2.93 -13.91 22.33
C ALA A 300 -1.86 -13.97 23.43
N ALA A 301 -0.94 -12.99 23.49
CA ALA A 301 0.09 -12.88 24.51
C ALA A 301 -0.44 -12.40 25.88
N VAL A 302 -1.69 -11.93 25.94
CA VAL A 302 -2.32 -11.39 27.16
C VAL A 302 -3.19 -12.45 27.83
N ASP A 303 -3.14 -12.47 29.18
CA ASP A 303 -3.97 -13.35 30.00
C ASP A 303 -5.47 -13.17 29.65
N PRO A 304 -6.26 -14.27 29.55
CA PRO A 304 -7.67 -14.21 29.14
C PRO A 304 -8.52 -13.14 29.85
N PRO A 305 -8.40 -12.91 31.18
CA PRO A 305 -9.16 -11.87 31.87
C PRO A 305 -8.83 -10.43 31.45
N GLN A 306 -7.63 -10.19 30.90
CA GLN A 306 -7.15 -8.86 30.52
C GLN A 306 -7.37 -8.54 29.04
N ARG A 307 -7.62 -9.56 28.19
CA ARG A 307 -7.73 -9.38 26.73
C ARG A 307 -8.78 -8.35 26.33
N GLN A 308 -9.93 -8.33 27.01
CA GLN A 308 -10.99 -7.36 26.71
C GLN A 308 -10.54 -5.92 26.96
N ALA A 309 -9.80 -5.68 28.05
CA ALA A 309 -9.28 -4.35 28.36
C ALA A 309 -8.20 -3.91 27.35
N VAL A 310 -7.31 -4.83 26.95
CA VAL A 310 -6.30 -4.56 25.93
C VAL A 310 -6.94 -4.28 24.57
N GLN A 311 -7.93 -5.08 24.16
CA GLN A 311 -8.69 -4.86 22.93
C GLN A 311 -9.39 -3.50 22.94
N ALA A 312 -10.05 -3.12 24.05
CA ALA A 312 -10.66 -1.80 24.19
C ALA A 312 -9.63 -0.66 24.08
N GLY A 313 -8.45 -0.82 24.67
CA GLY A 313 -7.36 0.15 24.56
C GLY A 313 -6.81 0.28 23.14
N ILE A 314 -6.75 -0.82 22.37
CA ILE A 314 -6.40 -0.79 20.94
C ILE A 314 -7.42 0.04 20.16
N VAL A 315 -8.71 -0.24 20.37
CA VAL A 315 -9.80 0.48 19.70
C VAL A 315 -9.73 1.97 20.02
N GLU A 316 -9.58 2.33 21.30
CA GLU A 316 -9.50 3.72 21.73
C GLU A 316 -8.32 4.46 21.09
N ARG A 317 -7.13 3.86 21.12
CA ARG A 317 -5.91 4.46 20.54
C ARG A 317 -6.01 4.67 19.04
N THR A 318 -6.55 3.68 18.33
CA THR A 318 -6.62 3.70 16.86
C THR A 318 -7.80 4.52 16.33
N ALA A 319 -8.87 4.68 17.11
CA ALA A 319 -10.04 5.47 16.73
C ALA A 319 -9.70 6.95 16.48
N GLY A 320 -8.78 7.52 17.27
CA GLY A 320 -8.34 8.90 17.06
C GLY A 320 -7.69 9.11 15.70
N THR A 321 -6.72 8.26 15.35
CA THR A 321 -6.04 8.29 14.05
C THR A 321 -7.00 8.00 12.90
N TRP A 322 -7.88 7.01 13.05
CA TRP A 322 -8.86 6.66 12.03
C TRP A 322 -9.83 7.80 11.74
N ASN A 323 -10.43 8.41 12.76
CA ASN A 323 -11.35 9.53 12.57
C ASN A 323 -10.66 10.76 11.97
N ALA A 324 -9.42 11.05 12.38
CA ALA A 324 -8.64 12.13 11.80
C ALA A 324 -8.31 11.87 10.32
N LEU A 325 -7.99 10.62 9.96
CA LEU A 325 -7.79 10.20 8.58
C LEU A 325 -9.06 10.39 7.74
N LEU A 326 -10.23 9.91 8.20
CA LEU A 326 -11.49 10.07 7.47
C LEU A 326 -11.83 11.54 7.22
N ALA A 327 -11.58 12.41 8.21
CA ALA A 327 -11.77 13.84 8.07
C ALA A 327 -10.81 14.46 7.05
N ALA A 328 -9.53 14.07 7.08
CA ALA A 328 -8.52 14.54 6.14
C ALA A 328 -8.85 14.14 4.70
N GLU A 329 -9.23 12.88 4.47
CA GLU A 329 -9.63 12.35 3.16
C GLU A 329 -10.88 13.05 2.62
N ALA A 330 -11.94 13.17 3.43
CA ALA A 330 -13.16 13.85 3.01
C ALA A 330 -12.90 15.33 2.64
N ALA A 331 -11.94 15.98 3.31
CA ALA A 331 -11.52 17.35 3.05
C ALA A 331 -10.47 17.48 1.94
N PHE A 332 -9.95 16.37 1.41
CA PHE A 332 -8.92 16.36 0.37
C PHE A 332 -9.50 16.53 -1.03
N TRP A 333 -10.72 16.04 -1.26
CA TRP A 333 -11.40 16.17 -2.54
C TRP A 333 -11.82 17.64 -2.80
N PRO A 334 -11.39 18.28 -3.91
CA PRO A 334 -11.83 19.63 -4.23
C PRO A 334 -13.35 19.72 -4.40
N GLY A 335 -13.91 20.87 -4.05
CA GLY A 335 -15.28 21.20 -4.43
C GLY A 335 -15.45 21.20 -5.94
N VAL A 336 -16.57 20.67 -6.42
CA VAL A 336 -16.98 20.75 -7.83
C VAL A 336 -18.08 21.79 -7.90
N ASP A 337 -17.87 22.86 -8.65
CA ASP A 337 -18.93 23.81 -8.97
C ASP A 337 -19.98 23.09 -9.84
N GLY A 338 -21.25 23.23 -9.45
CA GLY A 338 -22.39 22.53 -10.06
C GLY A 338 -22.75 23.01 -11.46
#